data_AF-A0A2D8VET5-F1
#
_entry.id   AF-A0A2D8VET5-F1
#
_cell.length_a   1.000
_cell.length_b   1.000
_cell.length_c   1.000
_cell.angle_alpha   90.00
_cell.angle_beta   90.00
_cell.angle_gamma   90.00
#
_symmetry.space_group_name_H-M   'P 1'
#
loop_
_entity.id
_entity.type
_entity.pdbx_description
1 polymer ?
#
loop_
_entity_poly.entity_id
_entity_poly.type
_entity_poly.pdbx_seq_one_letter_code
_entity_poly.pdbx_strand_id
1 'polypeptide(L)'
;MPKAGESLEVSYDGKKKTFVFVDQLEETNATDRIQVPAGKSPSEALANLSSSIQGQDLGFSVSQKGAEELEITPLEDRLPQTSPVLSSSSSALSVEDRLSEELMSFHEKRKNEEAFSEPSRTFAVALTFRTKDFLSLPEEPSEAFLRTHFEDNKAIFAPPPPPPPPPPPSPPLPQDGNGTALPAGPQGPVGPPEANASDPAGITPLSIPSLDLNGSVAEEVRFEDVREEVRQRIIEGRRIDAERFANDLARESAFEFLEEINELGDKLRRKYNSNYEKIRKSPELLELLAKSGAHSQKIDFSEKDMGAKALRLGLERRESEKRSNREPLLEVASLNEKLFFTRSVRKSRAGYTVFLFDRKTPAGPGIYGNASFADLYGGYASKLQSDAFAELVDQTLDALQGDENASFPSIGNLVEIKRRGSRMLGGYYDGLNARIGAKLRQLEEERGVISAAERESNATPLQLARKGAIDEEIGNIRSSQAQADEERAQAERLSDACPGLSPDGKWTELERTAESVTFVRLKGVYTSRGPGKDSSERDDRSSELQFARAELVRDLLLRDLMDRELAEEEED
;
A
#
# COMPACT_ATOMS: atom_id res chain seq x y z
N MET A 1 38.11 -15.95 -15.03
CA MET A 1 37.37 -15.36 -16.15
C MET A 1 36.21 -16.27 -16.50
N PRO A 2 34.97 -15.74 -16.56
CA PRO A 2 33.83 -16.47 -17.09
C PRO A 2 34.07 -16.83 -18.56
N LYS A 3 33.66 -18.02 -18.98
CA LYS A 3 33.73 -18.47 -20.37
C LYS A 3 32.44 -18.16 -21.12
N ALA A 4 32.53 -18.07 -22.45
CA ALA A 4 31.34 -17.95 -23.29
C ALA A 4 30.33 -19.07 -23.01
N GLY A 5 29.07 -18.71 -22.82
CA GLY A 5 27.96 -19.61 -22.49
C GLY A 5 27.75 -19.85 -20.98
N GLU A 6 28.70 -19.45 -20.12
CA GLU A 6 28.46 -19.42 -18.67
C GLU A 6 27.54 -18.26 -18.31
N SER A 7 26.86 -18.35 -17.17
CA SER A 7 25.79 -17.40 -16.84
C SER A 7 25.62 -17.14 -15.36
N LEU A 8 25.09 -15.96 -15.04
CA LEU A 8 24.54 -15.59 -13.74
C LEU A 8 23.02 -15.45 -13.87
N GLU A 9 22.28 -16.18 -13.05
CA GLU A 9 20.83 -16.05 -12.93
C GLU A 9 20.48 -15.23 -11.69
N VAL A 10 19.61 -14.24 -11.87
CA VAL A 10 19.11 -13.36 -10.80
C VAL A 10 17.59 -13.45 -10.78
N SER A 11 17.04 -13.78 -9.63
CA SER A 11 15.61 -13.78 -9.35
C SER A 11 15.30 -12.78 -8.24
N TYR A 12 14.49 -11.77 -8.56
CA TYR A 12 14.11 -10.71 -7.62
C TYR A 12 12.80 -10.04 -8.05
N ASP A 13 11.92 -9.74 -7.09
CA ASP A 13 10.62 -9.10 -7.34
C ASP A 13 9.77 -9.81 -8.42
N GLY A 14 9.77 -11.15 -8.41
CA GLY A 14 9.09 -11.96 -9.42
C GLY A 14 9.69 -11.89 -10.84
N LYS A 15 10.74 -11.08 -11.05
CA LYS A 15 11.51 -11.03 -12.29
C LYS A 15 12.65 -12.04 -12.22
N LYS A 16 12.81 -12.82 -13.28
CA LYS A 16 13.91 -13.77 -13.45
C LYS A 16 14.71 -13.38 -14.69
N LYS A 17 15.98 -13.04 -14.52
CA LYS A 17 16.89 -12.67 -15.61
C LYS A 17 18.12 -13.55 -15.61
N THR A 18 18.60 -13.89 -16.80
CA THR A 18 19.83 -14.68 -16.99
C THR A 18 20.83 -13.85 -17.78
N PHE A 19 21.96 -13.55 -17.16
CA PHE A 19 23.10 -12.86 -17.75
C PHE A 19 24.07 -13.90 -18.29
N VAL A 20 24.24 -13.99 -19.61
CA VAL A 20 25.07 -14.98 -20.28
C VAL A 20 26.32 -14.30 -20.82
N PHE A 21 27.49 -14.82 -20.46
CA PHE A 21 28.76 -14.32 -20.96
C PHE A 21 28.97 -14.73 -22.42
N VAL A 22 29.35 -13.79 -23.27
CA VAL A 22 29.59 -14.02 -24.70
C VAL A 22 30.89 -13.34 -25.14
N ASP A 23 31.52 -13.88 -26.18
CA ASP A 23 32.71 -13.29 -26.79
C ASP A 23 32.37 -12.10 -27.70
N GLN A 24 31.21 -12.15 -28.35
CA GLN A 24 30.66 -11.11 -29.22
C GLN A 24 29.15 -10.98 -29.00
N LEU A 25 28.63 -9.76 -29.08
CA LEU A 25 27.19 -9.49 -28.97
C LEU A 25 26.48 -9.92 -30.25
N GLU A 26 25.44 -10.74 -30.10
CA GLU A 26 24.54 -11.18 -31.18
C GLU A 26 23.16 -10.54 -31.00
N GLU A 27 22.44 -10.29 -32.09
CA GLU A 27 21.04 -9.85 -32.02
C GLU A 27 20.16 -10.99 -31.48
N THR A 28 19.68 -10.84 -30.24
CA THR A 28 18.72 -11.75 -29.63
C THR A 28 17.43 -11.05 -29.26
N ASN A 29 16.29 -11.65 -29.66
CA ASN A 29 14.94 -11.20 -29.31
C ASN A 29 14.47 -11.70 -27.92
N ALA A 30 15.37 -12.27 -27.11
CA ALA A 30 15.03 -12.87 -25.83
C ALA A 30 15.08 -11.83 -24.70
N THR A 31 13.92 -11.44 -24.17
CA THR A 31 13.79 -10.39 -23.14
C THR A 31 14.42 -10.77 -21.80
N ASP A 32 14.55 -12.08 -21.50
CA ASP A 32 15.03 -12.58 -20.21
C ASP A 32 16.48 -13.06 -20.21
N ARG A 33 17.11 -13.11 -21.39
CA ARG A 33 18.52 -13.48 -21.56
C ARG A 33 19.32 -12.26 -21.99
N ILE A 34 20.11 -11.73 -21.09
CA ILE A 34 20.98 -10.58 -21.34
C ILE A 34 22.38 -11.08 -21.68
N GLN A 35 22.91 -10.65 -22.81
CA GLN A 35 24.28 -10.96 -23.19
C GLN A 35 25.25 -10.00 -22.51
N VAL A 36 26.29 -10.54 -21.88
CA VAL A 36 27.34 -9.79 -21.19
C VAL A 36 28.68 -10.09 -21.88
N PRO A 37 29.37 -9.08 -22.45
CA PRO A 37 30.69 -9.31 -23.02
C PRO A 37 31.68 -9.77 -21.94
N ALA A 38 32.32 -10.92 -22.13
CA ALA A 38 33.23 -11.51 -21.14
C ALA A 38 34.48 -10.66 -20.86
N GLY A 39 34.87 -9.77 -21.79
CA GLY A 39 36.03 -8.89 -21.64
C GLY A 39 37.38 -9.63 -21.66
N LYS A 40 38.49 -8.87 -21.59
CA LYS A 40 39.86 -9.42 -21.60
C LYS A 40 40.45 -9.60 -20.21
N SER A 41 39.82 -9.04 -19.18
CA SER A 41 40.27 -9.08 -17.79
C SER A 41 39.09 -9.23 -16.82
N PRO A 42 39.33 -9.70 -15.57
CA PRO A 42 38.26 -9.86 -14.57
C PRO A 42 37.53 -8.55 -14.28
N SER A 43 38.28 -7.45 -14.17
CA SER A 43 37.72 -6.13 -13.94
C SER A 43 36.80 -5.68 -15.09
N GLU A 44 37.20 -5.93 -16.34
CA GLU A 44 36.37 -5.61 -17.51
C GLU A 44 35.11 -6.49 -17.57
N ALA A 45 35.22 -7.78 -17.22
CA ALA A 45 34.09 -8.69 -17.13
C ALA A 45 33.06 -8.23 -16.09
N LEU A 46 33.54 -7.81 -14.91
CA LEU A 46 32.68 -7.31 -13.82
C LEU A 46 32.08 -5.96 -14.14
N ALA A 47 32.81 -5.05 -14.79
CA ALA A 47 32.28 -3.78 -15.26
C ALA A 47 31.14 -4.00 -16.29
N ASN A 48 31.34 -4.89 -17.25
CA ASN A 48 30.32 -5.24 -18.24
C ASN A 48 29.09 -5.89 -17.59
N LEU A 49 29.30 -6.77 -16.61
CA LEU A 49 28.22 -7.39 -15.84
C LEU A 49 27.46 -6.32 -15.04
N SER A 50 28.16 -5.41 -14.38
CA SER A 50 27.59 -4.30 -13.61
C SER A 50 26.66 -3.44 -14.47
N SER A 51 27.16 -2.96 -15.62
CA SER A 51 26.36 -2.15 -16.55
C SER A 51 25.16 -2.93 -17.09
N SER A 52 25.32 -4.23 -17.34
CA SER A 52 24.22 -5.08 -17.80
C SER A 52 23.13 -5.23 -16.74
N ILE A 53 23.49 -5.44 -15.47
CA ILE A 53 22.52 -5.55 -14.37
C ILE A 53 21.80 -4.21 -14.14
N GLN A 54 22.55 -3.10 -14.11
CA GLN A 54 21.98 -1.76 -13.95
C GLN A 54 21.00 -1.40 -15.08
N GLY A 55 21.26 -1.86 -16.31
CA GLY A 55 20.37 -1.63 -17.45
C GLY A 55 19.05 -2.40 -17.42
N GLN A 56 18.85 -3.35 -16.50
CA GLN A 56 17.65 -4.22 -16.45
C GLN A 56 16.59 -3.79 -15.44
N ASP A 57 16.80 -2.69 -14.72
CA ASP A 57 15.85 -2.13 -13.76
C ASP A 57 15.32 -3.19 -12.74
N LEU A 58 16.26 -3.92 -12.15
CA LEU A 58 15.99 -5.03 -11.23
C LEU A 58 15.80 -4.59 -9.77
N GLY A 59 15.85 -3.30 -9.45
CA GLY A 59 15.70 -2.84 -8.06
C GLY A 59 16.96 -3.02 -7.18
N PHE A 60 18.14 -3.16 -7.80
CA PHE A 60 19.43 -3.17 -7.13
C PHE A 60 20.28 -1.99 -7.56
N SER A 61 21.13 -1.52 -6.65
CA SER A 61 22.35 -0.80 -7.00
C SER A 61 23.51 -1.79 -7.11
N VAL A 62 24.40 -1.55 -8.07
CA VAL A 62 25.58 -2.39 -8.29
C VAL A 62 26.80 -1.50 -8.26
N SER A 63 27.79 -1.84 -7.43
CA SER A 63 29.05 -1.13 -7.34
C SER A 63 30.22 -2.09 -7.39
N GLN A 64 31.28 -1.70 -8.10
CA GLN A 64 32.48 -2.53 -8.22
C GLN A 64 33.45 -2.18 -7.09
N LYS A 65 33.85 -3.19 -6.30
CA LYS A 65 34.86 -3.06 -5.24
C LYS A 65 36.18 -3.62 -5.74
N GLY A 66 37.09 -2.74 -6.13
CA GLY A 66 38.39 -3.13 -6.68
C GLY A 66 38.28 -3.84 -8.04
N ALA A 67 39.20 -4.76 -8.34
CA ALA A 67 39.28 -5.41 -9.65
C ALA A 67 38.50 -6.74 -9.75
N GLU A 68 38.08 -7.31 -8.63
CA GLU A 68 37.60 -8.70 -8.55
C GLU A 68 36.26 -8.87 -7.80
N GLU A 69 35.72 -7.82 -7.19
CA GLU A 69 34.45 -7.89 -6.45
C GLU A 69 33.38 -6.97 -7.03
N LEU A 70 32.15 -7.49 -7.03
CA LEU A 70 30.95 -6.76 -7.40
C LEU A 70 29.95 -6.84 -6.25
N GLU A 71 29.59 -5.69 -5.69
CA GLU A 71 28.61 -5.58 -4.63
C GLU A 71 27.25 -5.22 -5.22
N ILE A 72 26.23 -5.99 -4.85
CA ILE A 72 24.85 -5.83 -5.28
C ILE A 72 24.03 -5.51 -4.03
N THR A 73 23.47 -4.31 -3.97
CA THR A 73 22.73 -3.82 -2.80
C THR A 73 21.29 -3.53 -3.19
N PRO A 74 20.28 -4.13 -2.51
CA PRO A 74 18.88 -3.81 -2.70
C PRO A 74 18.60 -2.31 -2.53
N LEU A 75 17.74 -1.76 -3.38
CA LEU A 75 17.25 -0.38 -3.22
C LEU A 75 16.09 -0.35 -2.22
N GLU A 76 16.19 0.53 -1.20
CA GLU A 76 15.22 0.60 -0.10
C GLU A 76 13.79 0.95 -0.55
N ASP A 77 13.65 1.73 -1.62
CA ASP A 77 12.36 2.14 -2.20
C ASP A 77 11.71 1.05 -3.07
N ARG A 78 12.42 -0.06 -3.32
CA ARG A 78 12.00 -1.12 -4.25
C ARG A 78 12.24 -2.53 -3.70
N LEU A 79 11.98 -2.71 -2.41
CA LEU A 79 12.13 -4.00 -1.75
C LEU A 79 10.92 -4.91 -2.02
N PRO A 80 11.12 -6.14 -2.52
CA PRO A 80 10.06 -7.11 -2.74
C PRO A 80 9.74 -7.91 -1.47
N GLN A 81 8.65 -8.67 -1.54
CA GLN A 81 8.27 -9.61 -0.47
C GLN A 81 9.20 -10.83 -0.39
N THR A 82 9.83 -11.22 -1.50
CA THR A 82 10.67 -12.42 -1.59
C THR A 82 12.15 -12.07 -1.61
N SER A 83 12.99 -12.85 -0.93
CA SER A 83 14.42 -12.62 -0.90
C SER A 83 15.07 -12.81 -2.29
N PRO A 84 16.11 -12.04 -2.63
CA PRO A 84 16.87 -12.22 -3.87
C PRO A 84 17.52 -13.60 -3.91
N VAL A 85 17.51 -14.23 -5.09
CA VAL A 85 18.23 -15.49 -5.33
C VAL A 85 19.15 -15.30 -6.52
N LEU A 86 20.45 -15.50 -6.28
CA LEU A 86 21.48 -15.43 -7.29
C LEU A 86 22.15 -16.80 -7.42
N SER A 87 22.32 -17.27 -8.65
CA SER A 87 23.03 -18.52 -8.93
C SER A 87 23.91 -18.38 -10.15
N SER A 88 25.13 -18.91 -10.08
CA SER A 88 26.10 -18.87 -11.17
C SER A 88 26.33 -20.28 -11.71
N SER A 89 26.40 -20.41 -13.04
CA SER A 89 26.89 -21.63 -13.71
C SER A 89 28.40 -21.57 -13.99
N SER A 90 29.04 -20.40 -13.81
CA SER A 90 30.47 -20.21 -13.99
C SER A 90 31.24 -20.66 -12.75
N SER A 91 32.29 -21.48 -12.94
CA SER A 91 33.25 -21.78 -11.87
C SER A 91 34.17 -20.61 -11.54
N ALA A 92 34.16 -19.55 -12.36
CA ALA A 92 34.96 -18.34 -12.16
C ALA A 92 34.24 -17.27 -11.35
N LEU A 93 32.95 -17.46 -11.03
CA LEU A 93 32.14 -16.53 -10.24
C LEU A 93 31.62 -17.26 -9.00
N SER A 94 31.98 -16.74 -7.83
CA SER A 94 31.38 -17.14 -6.55
C SER A 94 30.38 -16.09 -6.11
N VAL A 95 29.16 -16.53 -5.78
CA VAL A 95 28.14 -15.66 -5.17
C VAL A 95 28.21 -15.88 -3.66
N GLU A 96 28.48 -14.82 -2.92
CA GLU A 96 28.50 -14.81 -1.45
C GLU A 96 27.28 -14.04 -0.94
N ASP A 97 26.48 -14.65 -0.09
CA ASP A 97 25.36 -14.00 0.60
C ASP A 97 25.81 -13.55 1.99
N ARG A 98 25.87 -12.23 2.18
CA ARG A 98 26.28 -11.59 3.45
C ARG A 98 25.09 -11.17 4.32
N LEU A 99 23.85 -11.27 3.82
CA LEU A 99 22.68 -10.73 4.49
C LEU A 99 21.85 -11.82 5.17
N SER A 100 21.78 -13.03 4.63
CA SER A 100 20.87 -14.06 5.15
C SER A 100 21.05 -14.37 6.64
N GLU A 101 22.29 -14.52 7.12
CA GLU A 101 22.53 -14.83 8.55
C GLU A 101 22.14 -13.66 9.46
N GLU A 102 22.45 -12.44 9.04
CA GLU A 102 22.11 -11.21 9.77
C GLU A 102 20.59 -10.99 9.83
N LEU A 103 19.89 -11.20 8.71
CA LEU A 103 18.43 -11.10 8.64
C LEU A 103 17.75 -12.20 9.47
N MET A 104 18.29 -13.42 9.50
CA MET A 104 17.80 -14.49 10.39
C MET A 104 17.96 -14.11 11.87
N SER A 105 19.13 -13.59 12.26
CA SER A 105 19.40 -13.12 13.63
C SER A 105 18.49 -11.95 14.02
N PHE A 106 18.27 -11.02 13.08
CA PHE A 106 17.35 -9.89 13.24
C PHE A 106 15.91 -10.37 13.45
N HIS A 107 15.43 -11.28 12.61
CA HIS A 107 14.09 -11.88 12.72
C HIS A 107 13.92 -12.63 14.03
N GLU A 108 14.90 -13.43 14.46
CA GLU A 108 14.78 -14.25 15.67
C GLU A 108 14.55 -13.40 16.93
N LYS A 109 15.14 -12.20 16.98
CA LYS A 109 14.93 -11.22 18.06
C LYS A 109 13.56 -10.55 18.01
N ARG A 110 12.93 -10.49 16.82
CA ARG A 110 11.70 -9.73 16.54
C ARG A 110 10.51 -10.58 16.12
N LYS A 111 10.64 -11.92 16.14
CA LYS A 111 9.60 -12.85 15.67
C LYS A 111 8.24 -12.71 16.36
N ASN A 112 8.19 -12.04 17.52
CA ASN A 112 6.94 -11.79 18.25
C ASN A 112 6.30 -10.43 17.92
N GLU A 113 6.98 -9.55 17.17
CA GLU A 113 6.43 -8.27 16.75
C GLU A 113 5.32 -8.48 15.71
N GLU A 114 4.35 -7.56 15.64
CA GLU A 114 3.18 -7.69 14.76
C GLU A 114 3.55 -7.87 13.27
N ALA A 115 4.66 -7.27 12.84
CA ALA A 115 5.17 -7.38 11.47
C ALA A 115 5.64 -8.80 11.12
N PHE A 116 6.18 -9.55 12.09
CA PHE A 116 6.78 -10.85 11.85
C PHE A 116 5.99 -12.02 12.43
N SER A 117 5.15 -11.77 13.43
CA SER A 117 4.38 -12.79 14.13
C SER A 117 3.38 -13.51 13.23
N GLU A 118 3.16 -14.79 13.51
CA GLU A 118 2.05 -15.51 12.91
C GLU A 118 0.74 -14.97 13.46
N PRO A 119 -0.19 -14.51 12.60
CA PRO A 119 -1.45 -13.96 13.06
C PRO A 119 -2.31 -15.06 13.68
N SER A 120 -3.17 -14.68 14.62
CA SER A 120 -4.18 -15.61 15.12
C SER A 120 -5.03 -16.16 13.97
N ARG A 121 -5.29 -17.48 13.97
CA ARG A 121 -6.06 -18.15 12.92
C ARG A 121 -7.31 -18.80 13.49
N THR A 122 -8.40 -18.67 12.76
CA THR A 122 -9.66 -19.38 13.03
C THR A 122 -9.77 -20.55 12.07
N PHE A 123 -9.94 -21.76 12.62
CA PHE A 123 -10.22 -22.98 11.88
C PHE A 123 -11.71 -23.31 12.01
N ALA A 124 -12.33 -23.60 10.87
CA ALA A 124 -13.74 -23.94 10.79
C ALA A 124 -14.01 -24.95 9.66
N VAL A 125 -15.18 -25.55 9.67
CA VAL A 125 -15.70 -26.38 8.57
C VAL A 125 -16.88 -25.64 7.94
N ALA A 126 -16.76 -25.33 6.65
CA ALA A 126 -17.85 -24.83 5.84
C ALA A 126 -18.69 -26.02 5.37
N LEU A 127 -19.98 -26.03 5.69
CA LEU A 127 -20.96 -26.99 5.21
C LEU A 127 -21.83 -26.33 4.16
N THR A 128 -21.60 -26.66 2.89
CA THR A 128 -22.31 -26.05 1.76
C THR A 128 -23.36 -27.01 1.20
N PHE A 129 -24.61 -26.61 1.29
CA PHE A 129 -25.77 -27.18 0.62
C PHE A 129 -25.78 -26.65 -0.81
N ARG A 130 -25.26 -27.42 -1.76
CA ARG A 130 -25.06 -26.94 -3.12
C ARG A 130 -26.37 -27.02 -3.88
N THR A 131 -26.75 -25.95 -4.57
CA THR A 131 -27.95 -25.91 -5.42
C THR A 131 -27.95 -27.03 -6.46
N LYS A 132 -26.76 -27.42 -6.94
CA LYS A 132 -26.56 -28.48 -7.93
C LYS A 132 -27.05 -29.86 -7.45
N ASP A 133 -26.96 -30.11 -6.14
CA ASP A 133 -27.32 -31.41 -5.56
C ASP A 133 -28.84 -31.61 -5.51
N PHE A 134 -29.62 -30.52 -5.64
CA PHE A 134 -31.08 -30.51 -5.69
C PHE A 134 -31.64 -30.28 -7.11
N LEU A 135 -30.76 -30.12 -8.12
CA LEU A 135 -31.19 -29.83 -9.47
C LEU A 135 -31.70 -31.10 -10.17
N SER A 136 -33.00 -31.14 -10.45
CA SER A 136 -33.61 -32.14 -11.32
C SER A 136 -33.84 -31.55 -12.70
N LEU A 137 -33.23 -32.15 -13.72
CA LEU A 137 -33.42 -31.67 -15.09
C LEU A 137 -34.83 -32.03 -15.56
N PRO A 138 -35.60 -31.07 -16.09
CA PRO A 138 -36.95 -31.32 -16.58
C PRO A 138 -36.92 -32.22 -17.83
N GLU A 139 -37.90 -33.12 -17.94
CA GLU A 139 -38.07 -33.94 -19.14
C GLU A 139 -38.39 -33.07 -20.37
N GLU A 140 -38.03 -33.58 -21.56
CA GLU A 140 -38.30 -32.88 -22.81
C GLU A 140 -39.82 -32.69 -23.03
N PRO A 141 -40.27 -31.49 -23.43
CA PRO A 141 -41.69 -31.24 -23.70
C PRO A 141 -42.19 -32.07 -24.89
N SER A 142 -43.40 -32.65 -24.76
CA SER A 142 -44.04 -33.41 -25.84
C SER A 142 -44.51 -32.49 -26.98
N GLU A 143 -44.60 -33.03 -28.20
CA GLU A 143 -45.00 -32.25 -29.39
C GLU A 143 -46.39 -31.62 -29.26
N ALA A 144 -47.32 -32.30 -28.58
CA ALA A 144 -48.65 -31.77 -28.29
C ALA A 144 -48.58 -30.52 -27.41
N PHE A 145 -47.69 -30.50 -26.42
CA PHE A 145 -47.50 -29.34 -25.54
C PHE A 145 -46.84 -28.17 -26.27
N LEU A 146 -45.86 -28.44 -27.15
CA LEU A 146 -45.21 -27.40 -27.96
C LEU A 146 -46.22 -26.66 -28.86
N ARG A 147 -47.15 -27.41 -29.48
CA ARG A 147 -48.21 -26.82 -30.31
C ARG A 147 -49.18 -25.98 -29.50
N THR A 148 -49.65 -26.47 -28.35
CA THR A 148 -50.54 -25.69 -27.47
C THR A 148 -49.87 -24.41 -26.98
N HIS A 149 -48.61 -24.50 -26.55
CA HIS A 149 -47.85 -23.33 -26.09
C HIS A 149 -47.66 -22.29 -27.21
N PHE A 150 -47.45 -22.72 -28.45
CA PHE A 150 -47.35 -21.83 -29.60
C PHE A 150 -48.67 -21.11 -29.89
N GLU A 151 -49.80 -21.82 -29.89
CA GLU A 151 -51.12 -21.23 -30.09
C GLU A 151 -51.46 -20.20 -29.00
N ASP A 152 -51.16 -20.51 -27.74
CA ASP A 152 -51.40 -19.61 -26.60
C ASP A 152 -50.50 -18.36 -26.61
N ASN A 153 -49.34 -18.43 -27.27
CA ASN A 153 -48.31 -17.38 -27.26
C ASN A 153 -47.97 -16.84 -28.66
N LYS A 154 -48.87 -16.99 -29.64
CA LYS A 154 -48.64 -16.64 -31.06
C LYS A 154 -48.15 -15.21 -31.26
N ALA A 155 -48.55 -14.27 -30.39
CA ALA A 155 -48.12 -12.87 -30.43
C ALA A 155 -46.64 -12.64 -30.10
N ILE A 156 -45.99 -13.55 -29.36
CA ILE A 156 -44.57 -13.45 -28.97
C ILE A 156 -43.65 -13.80 -30.15
N PHE A 157 -44.16 -14.60 -31.10
CA PHE A 157 -43.43 -15.06 -32.27
C PHE A 157 -43.76 -14.23 -33.52
N ALA A 158 -44.62 -13.21 -33.41
CA ALA A 158 -44.96 -12.35 -34.54
C ALA A 158 -43.76 -11.45 -34.92
N PRO A 159 -43.54 -11.20 -36.23
CA PRO A 159 -42.47 -10.31 -36.68
C PRO A 159 -42.67 -8.89 -36.12
N PRO A 160 -41.59 -8.13 -35.86
CA PRO A 160 -41.69 -6.77 -35.36
C PRO A 160 -42.49 -5.89 -36.33
N PRO A 161 -43.25 -4.90 -35.84
CA PRO A 161 -44.05 -4.04 -36.70
C PRO A 161 -43.16 -3.32 -37.72
N PRO A 162 -43.61 -3.15 -38.97
CA PRO A 162 -42.82 -2.50 -40.01
C PRO A 162 -42.48 -1.06 -39.58
N PRO A 163 -41.27 -0.57 -39.93
CA PRO A 163 -40.87 0.79 -39.60
C PRO A 163 -41.86 1.81 -40.20
N PRO A 164 -42.17 2.91 -39.50
CA PRO A 164 -43.10 3.91 -40.01
C PRO A 164 -42.57 4.53 -41.32
N PRO A 165 -43.47 4.89 -42.27
CA PRO A 165 -43.05 5.45 -43.55
C PRO A 165 -42.27 6.76 -43.35
N PRO A 166 -41.22 7.02 -44.16
CA PRO A 166 -40.49 8.28 -44.08
C PRO A 166 -41.43 9.45 -44.41
N PRO A 167 -41.28 10.61 -43.73
CA PRO A 167 -42.11 11.78 -44.02
C PRO A 167 -41.91 12.22 -45.48
N PRO A 168 -42.97 12.76 -46.13
CA PRO A 168 -42.90 13.16 -47.53
C PRO A 168 -41.82 14.23 -47.73
N PRO A 169 -41.07 14.21 -48.85
CA PRO A 169 -40.11 15.25 -49.16
C PRO A 169 -40.84 16.59 -49.29
N SER A 170 -40.42 17.58 -48.50
CA SER A 170 -40.87 18.95 -48.62
C SER A 170 -40.67 19.45 -50.06
N PRO A 171 -41.63 20.20 -50.64
CA PRO A 171 -41.49 20.70 -52.00
C PRO A 171 -40.27 21.64 -52.11
N PRO A 172 -39.55 21.63 -53.24
CA PRO A 172 -38.40 22.51 -53.42
C PRO A 172 -38.86 23.97 -53.38
N LEU A 173 -38.30 24.73 -52.44
CA LEU A 173 -38.41 26.19 -52.41
C LEU A 173 -37.69 26.76 -53.64
N PRO A 174 -38.25 27.78 -54.32
CA PRO A 174 -37.56 28.48 -55.39
C PRO A 174 -36.30 29.17 -54.85
N GLN A 175 -35.19 29.02 -55.57
CA GLN A 175 -34.00 29.82 -55.33
C GLN A 175 -34.29 31.27 -55.68
N ASP A 176 -34.13 32.17 -54.71
CA ASP A 176 -33.79 33.56 -54.95
C ASP A 176 -33.08 34.16 -53.73
N GLY A 177 -31.88 34.72 -53.98
CA GLY A 177 -31.41 35.95 -53.34
C GLY A 177 -30.82 35.88 -51.92
N ASN A 178 -29.49 35.95 -51.87
CA ASN A 178 -28.67 36.65 -50.85
C ASN A 178 -28.78 36.27 -49.36
N GLY A 179 -27.63 35.85 -48.81
CA GLY A 179 -27.12 36.46 -47.57
C GLY A 179 -26.81 35.52 -46.41
N THR A 180 -25.51 35.40 -46.12
CA THR A 180 -24.89 35.10 -44.81
C THR A 180 -25.00 33.68 -44.25
N ALA A 181 -23.88 32.94 -44.37
CA ALA A 181 -23.58 31.75 -43.60
C ALA A 181 -23.33 32.11 -42.12
N LEU A 182 -23.97 31.37 -41.21
CA LEU A 182 -23.62 31.29 -39.79
C LEU A 182 -23.09 29.87 -39.49
N PRO A 183 -22.05 29.73 -38.63
CA PRO A 183 -21.24 28.53 -38.53
C PRO A 183 -21.84 27.43 -37.66
N ALA A 184 -21.36 26.20 -37.92
CA ALA A 184 -21.69 24.97 -37.21
C ALA A 184 -21.41 25.05 -35.70
N GLY A 185 -22.38 24.60 -34.89
CA GLY A 185 -22.21 24.38 -33.47
C GLY A 185 -21.40 23.12 -33.16
N PRO A 186 -20.65 23.08 -32.05
CA PRO A 186 -19.65 22.07 -31.76
C PRO A 186 -20.23 20.70 -31.38
N GLN A 187 -19.57 19.66 -31.87
CA GLN A 187 -19.84 18.25 -31.58
C GLN A 187 -19.40 17.93 -30.14
N GLY A 188 -20.33 17.45 -29.31
CA GLY A 188 -20.04 17.03 -27.93
C GLY A 188 -19.18 15.76 -27.87
N PRO A 189 -18.41 15.55 -26.78
CA PRO A 189 -17.40 14.52 -26.69
C PRO A 189 -17.98 13.10 -26.62
N VAL A 190 -17.31 12.19 -27.31
CA VAL A 190 -17.57 10.74 -27.37
C VAL A 190 -17.27 10.11 -26.01
N GLY A 191 -18.27 9.46 -25.41
CA GLY A 191 -18.08 8.65 -24.19
C GLY A 191 -17.32 7.35 -24.49
N PRO A 192 -16.57 6.80 -23.50
CA PRO A 192 -15.73 5.61 -23.68
C PRO A 192 -16.57 4.33 -23.93
N PRO A 193 -16.03 3.35 -24.66
CA PRO A 193 -16.76 2.15 -25.07
C PRO A 193 -16.91 1.17 -23.91
N GLU A 194 -18.15 0.78 -23.59
CA GLU A 194 -18.41 -0.38 -22.74
C GLU A 194 -18.20 -1.65 -23.56
N ALA A 195 -17.16 -2.40 -23.19
CA ALA A 195 -16.93 -3.77 -23.60
C ALA A 195 -17.82 -4.69 -22.77
N ASN A 196 -18.83 -5.29 -23.40
CA ASN A 196 -19.40 -6.60 -23.06
C ASN A 196 -20.27 -7.08 -24.24
N ALA A 197 -19.61 -7.65 -25.24
CA ALA A 197 -20.25 -8.53 -26.21
C ALA A 197 -19.70 -9.94 -25.96
N SER A 198 -20.44 -10.73 -25.21
CA SER A 198 -20.32 -12.19 -25.26
C SER A 198 -21.21 -12.65 -26.41
N ASP A 199 -20.58 -13.18 -27.46
CA ASP A 199 -21.24 -13.90 -28.54
C ASP A 199 -22.19 -14.99 -28.01
N PRO A 200 -23.40 -15.12 -28.57
CA PRO A 200 -23.98 -16.41 -28.86
C PRO A 200 -23.68 -16.77 -30.31
N ALA A 201 -23.21 -18.00 -30.47
CA ALA A 201 -22.80 -18.61 -31.72
C ALA A 201 -23.86 -18.50 -32.85
N GLY A 202 -23.36 -18.13 -34.02
CA GLY A 202 -23.71 -18.72 -35.32
C GLY A 202 -25.19 -18.87 -35.66
N ILE A 203 -25.79 -17.83 -36.23
CA ILE A 203 -26.92 -17.97 -37.16
C ILE A 203 -26.46 -17.41 -38.50
N THR A 204 -26.26 -18.30 -39.47
CA THR A 204 -26.02 -17.98 -40.87
C THR A 204 -27.22 -17.23 -41.47
N PRO A 205 -27.03 -16.12 -42.22
CA PRO A 205 -28.12 -15.49 -42.94
C PRO A 205 -28.48 -16.36 -44.16
N LEU A 206 -29.68 -16.96 -44.14
CA LEU A 206 -30.29 -17.59 -45.31
C LEU A 206 -30.60 -16.50 -46.35
N SER A 207 -30.15 -16.71 -47.58
CA SER A 207 -30.45 -15.85 -48.73
C SER A 207 -31.96 -15.68 -48.93
N ILE A 208 -32.39 -14.41 -48.98
CA ILE A 208 -33.75 -14.01 -49.36
C ILE A 208 -33.87 -14.13 -50.89
N PRO A 209 -34.79 -14.93 -51.46
CA PRO A 209 -35.19 -14.74 -52.84
C PRO A 209 -36.12 -13.54 -52.90
N SER A 210 -35.82 -12.62 -53.82
CA SER A 210 -36.64 -11.46 -54.14
C SER A 210 -38.07 -11.91 -54.46
N LEU A 211 -39.04 -11.46 -53.66
CA LEU A 211 -40.45 -11.62 -53.95
C LEU A 211 -41.19 -10.29 -53.88
N ASP A 212 -42.12 -10.22 -54.81
CA ASP A 212 -42.86 -9.10 -55.35
C ASP A 212 -43.61 -8.26 -54.30
N LEU A 213 -43.51 -6.93 -54.44
CA LEU A 213 -44.26 -5.94 -53.67
C LEU A 213 -45.68 -5.84 -54.23
N ASN A 214 -46.61 -6.65 -53.72
CA ASN A 214 -48.03 -6.27 -53.60
C ASN A 214 -48.85 -7.31 -52.83
N GLY A 215 -49.29 -6.93 -51.63
CA GLY A 215 -50.22 -7.70 -50.79
C GLY A 215 -49.74 -7.80 -49.34
N SER A 216 -49.89 -6.74 -48.56
CA SER A 216 -49.62 -6.77 -47.12
C SER A 216 -50.70 -7.57 -46.38
N VAL A 217 -50.57 -8.88 -46.37
CA VAL A 217 -51.14 -9.74 -45.34
C VAL A 217 -49.97 -10.08 -44.42
N ALA A 218 -50.08 -9.75 -43.13
CA ALA A 218 -49.08 -10.16 -42.16
C ALA A 218 -48.91 -11.68 -42.28
N GLU A 219 -47.71 -12.12 -42.65
CA GLU A 219 -47.42 -13.55 -42.82
C GLU A 219 -47.60 -14.19 -41.44
N GLU A 220 -48.67 -14.98 -41.28
CA GLU A 220 -48.92 -15.68 -40.03
C GLU A 220 -47.81 -16.71 -39.83
N VAL A 221 -46.97 -16.49 -38.83
CA VAL A 221 -45.94 -17.44 -38.39
C VAL A 221 -46.60 -18.79 -38.13
N ARG A 222 -46.10 -19.85 -38.75
CA ARG A 222 -46.58 -21.23 -38.54
C ARG A 222 -45.72 -21.91 -37.49
N PHE A 223 -46.31 -22.89 -36.79
CA PHE A 223 -45.61 -23.62 -35.74
C PHE A 223 -44.34 -24.31 -36.26
N GLU A 224 -44.36 -24.82 -37.48
CA GLU A 224 -43.22 -25.51 -38.11
C GLU A 224 -42.00 -24.60 -38.28
N ASP A 225 -42.22 -23.30 -38.49
CA ASP A 225 -41.15 -22.32 -38.75
C ASP A 225 -40.42 -21.90 -37.45
N VAL A 226 -41.11 -21.93 -36.31
CA VAL A 226 -40.57 -21.57 -34.98
C VAL A 226 -40.46 -22.74 -34.01
N ARG A 227 -40.68 -23.98 -34.48
CA ARG A 227 -40.73 -25.18 -33.65
C ARG A 227 -39.53 -25.35 -32.72
N GLU A 228 -38.32 -25.17 -33.25
CA GLU A 228 -37.09 -25.35 -32.48
C GLU A 228 -36.87 -24.20 -31.49
N GLU A 229 -37.27 -22.98 -31.86
CA GLU A 229 -37.24 -21.81 -30.97
C GLU A 229 -38.22 -22.00 -29.80
N VAL A 230 -39.45 -22.46 -30.06
CA VAL A 230 -40.45 -22.79 -29.04
C VAL A 230 -39.94 -23.89 -28.10
N ARG A 231 -39.32 -24.94 -28.65
CA ARG A 231 -38.71 -26.02 -27.87
C ARG A 231 -37.61 -25.50 -26.94
N GLN A 232 -36.65 -24.73 -27.48
CA GLN A 232 -35.54 -24.18 -26.70
C GLN A 232 -36.03 -23.24 -25.60
N ARG A 233 -37.00 -22.37 -25.90
CA ARG A 233 -37.57 -21.43 -24.92
C ARG A 233 -38.27 -22.13 -23.76
N ILE A 234 -38.99 -23.23 -24.04
CA ILE A 234 -39.65 -24.04 -23.00
C ILE A 234 -38.60 -24.80 -22.17
N ILE A 235 -37.59 -25.39 -22.81
CA ILE A 235 -36.51 -26.08 -22.08
C ILE A 235 -35.77 -25.11 -21.18
N GLU A 236 -35.42 -23.92 -21.68
CA GLU A 236 -34.72 -22.90 -20.90
C GLU A 236 -35.62 -22.34 -19.78
N GLY A 237 -36.90 -22.10 -20.04
CA GLY A 237 -37.86 -21.70 -19.00
C GLY A 237 -37.98 -22.75 -17.89
N ARG A 238 -38.17 -24.03 -18.24
CA ARG A 238 -38.22 -25.14 -17.28
C ARG A 238 -36.90 -25.31 -16.53
N ARG A 239 -35.77 -25.06 -17.19
CA ARG A 239 -34.44 -25.08 -16.56
C ARG A 239 -34.30 -23.97 -15.53
N ILE A 240 -34.69 -22.74 -15.87
CA ILE A 240 -34.67 -21.60 -14.94
C ILE A 240 -35.56 -21.90 -13.72
N ASP A 241 -36.75 -22.46 -13.93
CA ASP A 241 -37.64 -22.85 -12.84
C ASP A 241 -37.02 -23.98 -11.99
N ALA A 242 -36.43 -25.00 -12.60
CA ALA A 242 -35.72 -26.06 -11.90
C ALA A 242 -34.53 -25.53 -11.08
N GLU A 243 -33.76 -24.58 -11.62
CA GLU A 243 -32.67 -23.92 -10.92
C GLU A 243 -33.19 -23.10 -9.72
N ARG A 244 -34.34 -22.42 -9.86
CA ARG A 244 -35.00 -21.71 -8.75
C ARG A 244 -35.48 -22.66 -7.66
N PHE A 245 -36.19 -23.73 -8.02
CA PHE A 245 -36.65 -24.74 -7.06
C PHE A 245 -35.48 -25.40 -6.34
N ALA A 246 -34.41 -25.76 -7.07
CA ALA A 246 -33.21 -26.32 -6.47
C ALA A 246 -32.52 -25.33 -5.51
N ASN A 247 -32.60 -24.03 -5.81
CA ASN A 247 -32.06 -22.99 -4.94
C ASN A 247 -32.87 -22.87 -3.64
N ASP A 248 -34.20 -22.86 -3.74
CA ASP A 248 -35.09 -22.82 -2.57
C ASP A 248 -34.93 -24.09 -1.71
N LEU A 249 -34.84 -25.28 -2.32
CA LEU A 249 -34.57 -26.53 -1.59
C LEU A 249 -33.23 -26.51 -0.87
N ALA A 250 -32.16 -26.06 -1.54
CA ALA A 250 -30.85 -25.92 -0.91
C ALA A 250 -30.88 -24.93 0.27
N ARG A 251 -31.71 -23.89 0.18
CA ARG A 251 -31.93 -22.92 1.27
C ARG A 251 -32.66 -23.58 2.43
N GLU A 252 -33.74 -24.28 2.16
CA GLU A 252 -34.56 -24.99 3.15
C GLU A 252 -33.75 -26.04 3.90
N SER A 253 -33.02 -26.92 3.20
CA SER A 253 -32.15 -27.91 3.83
C SER A 253 -31.06 -27.29 4.72
N ALA A 254 -30.53 -26.12 4.33
CA ALA A 254 -29.55 -25.41 5.15
C ALA A 254 -30.18 -24.82 6.44
N PHE A 255 -31.44 -24.37 6.38
CA PHE A 255 -32.18 -23.93 7.55
C PHE A 255 -32.58 -25.08 8.46
N GLU A 256 -33.10 -26.17 7.90
CA GLU A 256 -33.42 -27.40 8.64
C GLU A 256 -32.20 -27.91 9.41
N PHE A 257 -31.05 -28.00 8.74
CA PHE A 257 -29.80 -28.38 9.40
C PHE A 257 -29.41 -27.42 10.54
N LEU A 258 -29.62 -26.12 10.35
CA LEU A 258 -29.31 -25.12 11.37
C LEU A 258 -30.22 -25.24 12.60
N GLU A 259 -31.48 -25.63 12.41
CA GLU A 259 -32.40 -25.93 13.51
C GLU A 259 -31.99 -27.22 14.23
N GLU A 260 -31.73 -28.30 13.49
CA GLU A 260 -31.31 -29.59 14.04
C GLU A 260 -30.02 -29.48 14.86
N ILE A 261 -29.01 -28.76 14.37
CA ILE A 261 -27.76 -28.57 15.09
C ILE A 261 -27.93 -27.70 16.33
N ASN A 262 -28.86 -26.75 16.32
CA ASN A 262 -29.15 -25.91 17.47
C ASN A 262 -29.80 -26.74 18.61
N GLU A 263 -30.79 -27.57 18.28
CA GLU A 263 -31.38 -28.51 19.24
C GLU A 263 -30.38 -29.53 19.76
N LEU A 264 -29.53 -30.06 18.88
CA LEU A 264 -28.50 -31.03 19.25
C LEU A 264 -27.42 -30.38 20.11
N GLY A 265 -27.05 -29.13 19.83
CA GLY A 265 -26.01 -28.39 20.55
C GLY A 265 -26.27 -28.31 22.05
N ASP A 266 -27.50 -28.00 22.46
CA ASP A 266 -27.87 -27.95 23.87
C ASP A 266 -27.86 -29.33 24.54
N LYS A 267 -28.28 -30.38 23.82
CA LYS A 267 -28.21 -31.77 24.30
C LYS A 267 -26.76 -32.21 24.49
N LEU A 268 -25.89 -31.89 23.54
CA LEU A 268 -24.46 -32.22 23.57
C LEU A 268 -23.73 -31.50 24.70
N ARG A 269 -23.99 -30.20 24.93
CA ARG A 269 -23.39 -29.45 26.03
C ARG A 269 -23.71 -30.06 27.40
N ARG A 270 -24.95 -30.51 27.60
CA ARG A 270 -25.37 -31.22 28.84
C ARG A 270 -24.70 -32.58 28.96
N LYS A 271 -24.62 -33.36 27.87
CA LYS A 271 -24.07 -34.72 27.88
C LYS A 271 -22.55 -34.75 28.10
N TYR A 272 -21.83 -33.80 27.51
CA TYR A 272 -20.36 -33.77 27.52
C TYR A 272 -19.77 -32.71 28.48
N ASN A 273 -20.57 -32.21 29.43
CA ASN A 273 -20.16 -31.19 30.42
C ASN A 273 -19.47 -29.97 29.79
N SER A 274 -19.98 -29.52 28.64
CA SER A 274 -19.40 -28.41 27.86
C SER A 274 -17.94 -28.58 27.40
N ASN A 275 -17.39 -29.81 27.42
CA ASN A 275 -16.07 -30.07 26.82
C ASN A 275 -16.19 -30.11 25.30
N TYR A 276 -15.68 -29.07 24.65
CA TYR A 276 -15.87 -28.87 23.22
C TYR A 276 -15.20 -29.93 22.34
N GLU A 277 -13.99 -30.39 22.68
CA GLU A 277 -13.31 -31.43 21.90
C GLU A 277 -14.11 -32.74 21.86
N LYS A 278 -14.76 -33.09 22.98
CA LYS A 278 -15.64 -34.27 23.05
C LYS A 278 -16.93 -34.07 22.26
N ILE A 279 -17.51 -32.86 22.30
CA ILE A 279 -18.68 -32.50 21.49
C ILE A 279 -18.35 -32.58 20.00
N ARG A 280 -17.19 -32.07 19.57
CA ARG A 280 -16.79 -32.03 18.16
C ARG A 280 -16.59 -33.43 17.56
N LYS A 281 -16.15 -34.38 18.39
CA LYS A 281 -15.92 -35.79 18.04
C LYS A 281 -17.08 -36.70 18.46
N SER A 282 -18.22 -36.15 18.87
CA SER A 282 -19.34 -36.95 19.33
C SER A 282 -19.98 -37.73 18.16
N PRO A 283 -20.42 -38.98 18.38
CA PRO A 283 -21.06 -39.76 17.33
C PRO A 283 -22.34 -39.09 16.82
N GLU A 284 -23.10 -38.39 17.69
CA GLU A 284 -24.34 -37.73 17.31
C GLU A 284 -24.09 -36.56 16.35
N LEU A 285 -23.05 -35.76 16.59
CA LEU A 285 -22.69 -34.68 15.68
C LEU A 285 -22.18 -35.22 14.36
N LEU A 286 -21.35 -36.27 14.39
CA LEU A 286 -20.85 -36.92 13.16
C LEU A 286 -21.99 -37.55 12.35
N GLU A 287 -22.98 -38.13 13.01
CA GLU A 287 -24.17 -38.68 12.36
C GLU A 287 -25.03 -37.57 11.72
N LEU A 288 -25.24 -36.45 12.41
CA LEU A 288 -25.92 -35.28 11.86
C LEU A 288 -25.19 -34.73 10.62
N LEU A 289 -23.86 -34.63 10.68
CA LEU A 289 -23.03 -34.19 9.55
C LEU A 289 -23.10 -35.14 8.36
N ALA A 290 -23.21 -36.45 8.60
CA ALA A 290 -23.35 -37.44 7.55
C ALA A 290 -24.75 -37.43 6.91
N LYS A 291 -25.80 -37.19 7.71
CA LYS A 291 -27.19 -37.13 7.26
C LYS A 291 -27.53 -35.88 6.46
N SER A 292 -26.88 -34.76 6.75
CA SER A 292 -27.21 -33.47 6.13
C SER A 292 -27.02 -33.41 4.62
N GLY A 293 -26.22 -34.32 4.03
CA GLY A 293 -25.88 -34.28 2.60
C GLY A 293 -25.01 -33.08 2.19
N ALA A 294 -24.61 -32.23 3.14
CA ALA A 294 -23.86 -31.02 2.86
C ALA A 294 -22.40 -31.32 2.45
N HIS A 295 -21.89 -30.56 1.50
CA HIS A 295 -20.47 -30.64 1.15
C HIS A 295 -19.62 -29.97 2.23
N SER A 296 -18.78 -30.75 2.90
CA SER A 296 -17.88 -30.24 3.94
C SER A 296 -16.51 -29.82 3.37
N GLN A 297 -16.09 -28.61 3.72
CA GLN A 297 -14.78 -28.06 3.36
C GLN A 297 -14.11 -27.46 4.60
N LYS A 298 -12.91 -27.92 4.93
CA LYS A 298 -12.10 -27.33 6.00
C LYS A 298 -11.55 -25.98 5.55
N ILE A 299 -11.66 -24.99 6.42
CA ILE A 299 -11.19 -23.63 6.17
C ILE A 299 -10.40 -23.14 7.37
N ASP A 300 -9.48 -22.24 7.07
CA ASP A 300 -8.62 -21.55 8.00
C ASP A 300 -8.36 -20.15 7.45
N PHE A 301 -8.36 -19.16 8.32
CA PHE A 301 -8.12 -17.76 7.96
C PHE A 301 -7.67 -16.96 9.19
N SER A 302 -6.88 -15.93 8.96
CA SER A 302 -6.59 -14.84 9.88
C SER A 302 -7.45 -13.62 9.55
N GLU A 303 -7.31 -12.56 10.33
CA GLU A 303 -7.99 -11.29 10.03
C GLU A 303 -7.51 -10.69 8.69
N LYS A 304 -6.21 -10.78 8.41
CA LYS A 304 -5.58 -10.22 7.19
C LYS A 304 -6.03 -10.93 5.90
N ASP A 305 -6.27 -12.24 5.92
CA ASP A 305 -6.63 -13.04 4.72
C ASP A 305 -8.14 -13.33 4.60
N MET A 306 -8.95 -12.79 5.51
CA MET A 306 -10.39 -13.08 5.63
C MET A 306 -11.17 -12.79 4.33
N GLY A 307 -10.93 -11.63 3.71
CA GLY A 307 -11.60 -11.25 2.46
C GLY A 307 -11.26 -12.18 1.30
N ALA A 308 -9.98 -12.55 1.16
CA ALA A 308 -9.52 -13.49 0.13
C ALA A 308 -10.13 -14.89 0.32
N LYS A 309 -10.21 -15.37 1.58
CA LYS A 309 -10.84 -16.65 1.89
C LYS A 309 -12.34 -16.63 1.62
N ALA A 310 -13.04 -15.54 2.00
CA ALA A 310 -14.46 -15.37 1.74
C ALA A 310 -14.77 -15.38 0.23
N LEU A 311 -13.95 -14.70 -0.57
CA LEU A 311 -14.06 -14.69 -2.03
C LEU A 311 -13.84 -16.08 -2.64
N ARG A 312 -12.83 -16.84 -2.16
CA ARG A 312 -12.56 -18.21 -2.63
C ARG A 312 -13.71 -19.16 -2.33
N LEU A 313 -14.39 -18.97 -1.20
CA LEU A 313 -15.62 -19.70 -0.83
C LEU A 313 -16.86 -19.20 -1.60
N GLY A 314 -16.72 -18.10 -2.36
CA GLY A 314 -17.80 -17.48 -3.11
C GLY A 314 -18.89 -16.89 -2.23
N LEU A 315 -18.56 -16.43 -1.01
CA LEU A 315 -19.55 -15.88 -0.07
C LEU A 315 -20.04 -14.51 -0.53
N GLU A 316 -21.35 -14.30 -0.48
CA GLU A 316 -21.96 -13.01 -0.76
C GLU A 316 -22.04 -12.16 0.52
N ARG A 317 -21.66 -10.89 0.41
CA ARG A 317 -21.87 -9.91 1.49
C ARG A 317 -23.36 -9.58 1.61
N ARG A 318 -23.88 -9.56 2.83
CA ARG A 318 -25.24 -9.07 3.12
C ARG A 318 -25.31 -7.56 2.92
N GLU A 319 -26.51 -7.03 2.70
CA GLU A 319 -26.70 -5.57 2.55
C GLU A 319 -26.19 -4.78 3.77
N SER A 320 -26.35 -5.31 4.98
CA SER A 320 -25.79 -4.71 6.20
C SER A 320 -24.26 -4.71 6.22
N GLU A 321 -23.62 -5.75 5.68
CA GLU A 321 -22.16 -5.89 5.60
C GLU A 321 -21.56 -5.00 4.52
N LYS A 322 -22.25 -4.86 3.38
CA LYS A 322 -21.88 -3.89 2.34
C LYS A 322 -21.90 -2.46 2.88
N ARG A 323 -22.96 -2.08 3.62
CA ARG A 323 -23.10 -0.75 4.22
C ARG A 323 -22.05 -0.44 5.29
N SER A 324 -21.61 -1.47 6.03
CA SER A 324 -20.64 -1.33 7.14
C SER A 324 -19.21 -1.76 6.78
N ASN A 325 -18.94 -2.06 5.50
CA ASN A 325 -17.70 -2.63 4.99
C ASN A 325 -17.15 -3.80 5.83
N ARG A 326 -18.05 -4.72 6.22
CA ARG A 326 -17.71 -5.90 7.03
C ARG A 326 -17.49 -7.12 6.14
N GLU A 327 -16.49 -7.94 6.49
CA GLU A 327 -16.23 -9.19 5.77
C GLU A 327 -17.23 -10.30 6.15
N PRO A 328 -17.66 -11.15 5.20
CA PRO A 328 -18.63 -12.22 5.47
C PRO A 328 -18.18 -13.23 6.54
N LEU A 329 -16.87 -13.46 6.66
CA LEU A 329 -16.30 -14.41 7.61
C LEU A 329 -16.12 -13.84 9.03
N LEU A 330 -16.47 -12.58 9.29
CA LEU A 330 -16.40 -11.99 10.64
C LEU A 330 -17.29 -12.74 11.64
N GLU A 331 -18.47 -13.21 11.20
CA GLU A 331 -19.33 -14.05 12.04
C GLU A 331 -18.62 -15.36 12.41
N VAL A 332 -17.88 -15.96 11.47
CA VAL A 332 -17.11 -17.18 11.69
C VAL A 332 -15.92 -16.91 12.63
N ALA A 333 -15.27 -15.75 12.48
CA ALA A 333 -14.21 -15.29 13.38
C ALA A 333 -14.72 -15.12 14.82
N SER A 334 -16.00 -14.78 15.03
CA SER A 334 -16.59 -14.61 16.36
C SER A 334 -16.93 -15.94 17.06
N LEU A 335 -16.91 -17.07 16.35
CA LEU A 335 -17.20 -18.38 16.92
C LEU A 335 -16.17 -18.78 17.98
N ASN A 336 -16.61 -19.60 18.92
CA ASN A 336 -15.79 -20.16 19.99
C ASN A 336 -16.38 -21.49 20.47
N GLU A 337 -15.76 -22.11 21.48
CA GLU A 337 -16.19 -23.39 22.03
C GLU A 337 -17.64 -23.40 22.56
N LYS A 338 -18.13 -22.25 23.02
CA LYS A 338 -19.52 -22.08 23.42
C LYS A 338 -20.39 -21.91 22.18
N LEU A 339 -20.13 -20.91 21.35
CA LEU A 339 -20.85 -20.65 20.10
C LEU A 339 -20.09 -21.28 18.92
N PHE A 340 -20.24 -22.59 18.74
CA PHE A 340 -19.41 -23.36 17.81
C PHE A 340 -20.00 -23.51 16.40
N PHE A 341 -21.08 -22.80 16.07
CA PHE A 341 -21.64 -22.76 14.72
C PHE A 341 -22.27 -21.40 14.43
N THR A 342 -22.36 -21.01 13.16
CA THR A 342 -22.99 -19.76 12.74
C THR A 342 -24.50 -19.80 12.99
N ARG A 343 -25.07 -18.70 13.48
CA ARG A 343 -26.51 -18.59 13.77
C ARG A 343 -27.34 -18.36 12.51
N SER A 344 -26.69 -18.12 11.38
CA SER A 344 -27.34 -17.75 10.16
C SER A 344 -26.74 -18.48 8.97
N VAL A 345 -27.59 -18.76 7.99
CA VAL A 345 -27.18 -19.36 6.72
C VAL A 345 -26.55 -18.28 5.84
N ARG A 346 -25.41 -18.61 5.22
CA ARG A 346 -24.66 -17.71 4.33
C ARG A 346 -24.91 -18.10 2.87
N LYS A 347 -25.24 -17.12 2.04
CA LYS A 347 -25.33 -17.35 0.60
C LYS A 347 -23.93 -17.38 0.00
N SER A 348 -23.69 -18.38 -0.84
CA SER A 348 -22.47 -18.56 -1.61
C SER A 348 -22.81 -18.78 -3.08
N ARG A 349 -21.83 -18.62 -3.97
CA ARG A 349 -21.97 -18.94 -5.41
C ARG A 349 -22.45 -20.38 -5.65
N ALA A 350 -22.10 -21.32 -4.76
CA ALA A 350 -22.45 -22.73 -4.93
C ALA A 350 -23.81 -23.11 -4.33
N GLY A 351 -24.41 -22.25 -3.49
CA GLY A 351 -25.61 -22.55 -2.71
C GLY A 351 -25.54 -21.89 -1.32
N TYR A 352 -25.94 -22.61 -0.28
CA TYR A 352 -26.07 -22.08 1.06
C TYR A 352 -25.10 -22.74 2.04
N THR A 353 -24.43 -21.96 2.88
CA THR A 353 -23.34 -22.42 3.74
C THR A 353 -23.60 -22.12 5.21
N VAL A 354 -23.38 -23.12 6.06
CA VAL A 354 -23.33 -23.00 7.53
C VAL A 354 -21.91 -23.32 7.98
N PHE A 355 -21.37 -22.56 8.93
CA PHE A 355 -20.00 -22.80 9.42
C PHE A 355 -20.02 -23.42 10.80
N LEU A 356 -19.11 -24.37 10.98
CA LEU A 356 -18.80 -24.99 12.26
C LEU A 356 -17.41 -24.58 12.70
N PHE A 357 -17.30 -24.11 13.93
CA PHE A 357 -16.03 -23.90 14.59
C PHE A 357 -15.24 -25.22 14.67
N ASP A 358 -13.92 -25.12 14.73
CA ASP A 358 -13.03 -26.24 14.99
C ASP A 358 -12.01 -25.88 16.08
N ARG A 359 -11.23 -24.81 15.88
CA ARG A 359 -10.32 -24.26 16.89
C ARG A 359 -9.86 -22.85 16.53
N LYS A 360 -9.28 -22.15 17.49
CA LYS A 360 -8.45 -20.96 17.23
C LYS A 360 -7.02 -21.23 17.66
N THR A 361 -6.07 -20.76 16.87
CA THR A 361 -4.67 -20.67 17.30
C THR A 361 -4.38 -19.22 17.68
N PRO A 362 -3.76 -18.98 18.85
CA PRO A 362 -3.32 -17.64 19.22
C PRO A 362 -2.25 -17.14 18.25
N ALA A 363 -2.00 -15.84 18.27
CA ALA A 363 -0.83 -15.31 17.60
C ALA A 363 0.44 -15.96 18.16
N GLY A 364 1.39 -16.25 17.28
CA GLY A 364 2.60 -17.01 17.61
C GLY A 364 3.85 -16.34 17.04
N PRO A 365 5.04 -16.84 17.43
CA PRO A 365 6.28 -16.37 16.84
C PRO A 365 6.29 -16.65 15.34
N GLY A 366 6.74 -15.65 14.57
CA GLY A 366 6.97 -15.73 13.14
C GLY A 366 7.93 -16.84 12.72
N ILE A 367 7.79 -17.27 11.47
CA ILE A 367 8.73 -18.15 10.80
C ILE A 367 9.50 -17.33 9.76
N TYR A 368 10.83 -17.34 9.83
CA TYR A 368 11.70 -16.55 8.95
C TYR A 368 11.38 -16.73 7.46
N GLY A 369 11.15 -17.98 7.01
CA GLY A 369 10.84 -18.27 5.61
C GLY A 369 9.53 -17.68 5.09
N ASN A 370 8.64 -17.25 5.98
CA ASN A 370 7.38 -16.57 5.63
C ASN A 370 7.46 -15.05 5.78
N ALA A 371 8.56 -14.53 6.36
CA ALA A 371 8.72 -13.10 6.57
C ALA A 371 9.01 -12.38 5.24
N SER A 372 8.42 -11.21 5.09
CA SER A 372 8.65 -10.32 3.94
C SER A 372 10.10 -9.85 3.93
N PHE A 373 10.79 -10.02 2.79
CA PHE A 373 12.14 -9.49 2.61
C PHE A 373 12.18 -7.97 2.77
N ALA A 374 11.14 -7.24 2.33
CA ALA A 374 11.04 -5.80 2.51
C ALA A 374 11.02 -5.39 3.98
N ASP A 375 10.24 -6.09 4.80
CA ASP A 375 10.12 -5.78 6.23
C ASP A 375 11.41 -6.15 6.98
N LEU A 376 12.02 -7.28 6.60
CA LEU A 376 13.29 -7.74 7.16
C LEU A 376 14.44 -6.79 6.83
N TYR A 377 14.65 -6.51 5.54
CA TYR A 377 15.76 -5.67 5.08
C TYR A 377 15.57 -4.22 5.54
N GLY A 378 14.37 -3.66 5.38
CA GLY A 378 14.06 -2.30 5.83
C GLY A 378 14.31 -2.12 7.32
N GLY A 379 13.77 -3.04 8.15
CA GLY A 379 14.00 -3.01 9.59
C GLY A 379 15.47 -3.18 9.98
N TYR A 380 16.20 -4.06 9.28
CA TYR A 380 17.62 -4.28 9.52
C TYR A 380 18.47 -3.07 9.13
N ALA A 381 18.23 -2.48 7.96
CA ALA A 381 18.91 -1.29 7.47
C ALA A 381 18.68 -0.09 8.40
N SER A 382 17.43 0.17 8.82
CA SER A 382 17.14 1.22 9.79
C SER A 382 17.84 1.01 11.13
N LYS A 383 17.93 -0.25 11.59
CA LYS A 383 18.70 -0.57 12.79
C LYS A 383 20.18 -0.26 12.62
N LEU A 384 20.80 -0.68 11.52
CA LEU A 384 22.21 -0.39 11.25
C LEU A 384 22.49 1.11 11.19
N GLN A 385 21.60 1.89 10.55
CA GLN A 385 21.71 3.34 10.50
C GLN A 385 21.60 3.96 11.90
N SER A 386 20.65 3.50 12.73
CA SER A 386 20.50 3.97 14.11
C SER A 386 21.70 3.61 14.98
N ASP A 387 22.26 2.41 14.84
CA ASP A 387 23.43 1.95 15.61
C ASP A 387 24.67 2.77 15.19
N ALA A 388 24.89 2.97 13.89
CA ALA A 388 25.99 3.78 13.36
C ALA A 388 25.86 5.26 13.74
N PHE A 389 24.63 5.80 13.75
CA PHE A 389 24.37 7.15 14.22
C PHE A 389 24.73 7.29 15.70
N ALA A 390 24.27 6.38 16.56
CA ALA A 390 24.59 6.39 17.98
C ALA A 390 26.11 6.31 18.24
N GLU A 391 26.82 5.45 17.52
CA GLU A 391 28.27 5.34 17.63
C GLU A 391 28.99 6.63 17.19
N LEU A 392 28.57 7.24 16.07
CA LEU A 392 29.12 8.51 15.61
C LEU A 392 28.88 9.63 16.63
N VAL A 393 27.70 9.66 17.25
CA VAL A 393 27.33 10.62 18.28
C VAL A 393 28.27 10.48 19.48
N ASP A 394 28.47 9.27 19.98
CA ASP A 394 29.33 9.01 21.14
C ASP A 394 30.80 9.37 20.83
N GLN A 395 31.31 8.98 19.66
CA GLN A 395 32.65 9.35 19.20
C GLN A 395 32.82 10.87 19.08
N THR A 396 31.78 11.58 18.62
CA THR A 396 31.80 13.03 18.50
C THR A 396 31.83 13.70 19.87
N LEU A 397 31.04 13.22 20.83
CA LEU A 397 31.03 13.76 22.19
C LEU A 397 32.38 13.56 22.87
N ASP A 398 32.97 12.37 22.75
CA ASP A 398 34.30 12.06 23.30
C ASP A 398 35.38 12.96 22.70
N ALA A 399 35.36 13.16 21.37
CA ALA A 399 36.29 14.06 20.70
C ALA A 399 36.14 15.51 21.18
N LEU A 400 34.90 15.97 21.36
CA LEU A 400 34.60 17.31 21.87
C LEU A 400 35.05 17.51 23.33
N GLN A 401 35.03 16.46 24.15
CA GLN A 401 35.45 16.51 25.55
C GLN A 401 36.96 16.30 25.76
N GLY A 402 37.64 15.63 24.83
CA GLY A 402 39.04 15.19 24.96
C GLY A 402 40.13 16.24 24.70
N ASP A 403 39.85 17.30 23.92
CA ASP A 403 40.86 18.31 23.54
C ASP A 403 40.28 19.74 23.50
N GLU A 404 40.97 20.72 24.09
CA GLU A 404 40.57 22.14 24.04
C GLU A 404 40.61 22.72 22.59
N ASN A 405 41.32 22.05 21.69
CA ASN A 405 41.46 22.37 20.26
C ASN A 405 40.83 21.32 19.32
N ALA A 406 39.91 20.48 19.81
CA ALA A 406 39.26 19.47 18.99
C ALA A 406 38.67 20.08 17.70
N SER A 407 39.02 19.49 16.55
CA SER A 407 38.42 19.87 15.28
C SER A 407 36.94 19.51 15.29
N PHE A 408 36.09 20.47 14.96
CA PHE A 408 34.67 20.20 14.80
C PHE A 408 34.44 19.13 13.72
N PRO A 409 33.46 18.22 13.92
CA PRO A 409 33.06 17.31 12.86
C PRO A 409 32.69 18.10 11.60
N SER A 410 32.99 17.53 10.44
CA SER A 410 32.65 18.12 9.14
C SER A 410 31.13 18.11 8.86
N ILE A 411 30.38 17.39 9.69
CA ILE A 411 28.93 17.18 9.60
C ILE A 411 28.30 17.89 10.79
N GLY A 412 27.31 18.74 10.52
CA GLY A 412 26.54 19.48 11.53
C GLY A 412 26.75 21.00 11.49
N ASN A 413 25.89 21.72 12.22
CA ASN A 413 25.89 23.17 12.31
C ASN A 413 26.49 23.63 13.65
N LEU A 414 27.47 24.53 13.60
CA LEU A 414 28.03 25.15 14.80
C LEU A 414 27.43 26.55 14.99
N VAL A 415 26.64 26.71 16.04
CA VAL A 415 26.08 28.02 16.41
C VAL A 415 26.79 28.56 17.65
N GLU A 416 27.31 29.79 17.54
CA GLU A 416 27.91 30.50 18.66
C GLU A 416 27.06 31.71 19.08
N ILE A 417 26.43 31.63 20.24
CA ILE A 417 25.71 32.76 20.83
C ILE A 417 26.69 33.69 21.55
N LYS A 418 27.01 34.82 20.93
CA LYS A 418 27.85 35.88 21.54
C LYS A 418 27.07 36.91 22.37
N ARG A 419 25.73 36.79 22.44
CA ARG A 419 24.84 37.84 22.97
C ARG A 419 24.36 37.54 24.39
N ARG A 420 24.13 38.61 25.15
CA ARG A 420 23.79 38.58 26.57
C ARG A 420 22.27 38.45 26.76
N GLY A 421 21.76 37.22 26.78
CA GLY A 421 20.38 36.88 27.19
C GLY A 421 19.33 36.81 26.07
N SER A 422 18.23 36.11 26.35
CA SER A 422 17.14 35.77 25.41
C SER A 422 16.51 36.98 24.71
N ARG A 423 16.28 38.09 25.44
CA ARG A 423 15.70 39.31 24.86
C ARG A 423 16.60 39.96 23.79
N MET A 424 17.92 39.93 24.00
CA MET A 424 18.90 40.46 23.05
C MET A 424 19.08 39.53 21.85
N LEU A 425 18.82 38.24 22.05
CA LEU A 425 18.84 37.23 21.00
C LEU A 425 17.67 37.43 20.03
N GLY A 426 16.43 37.55 20.54
CA GLY A 426 15.25 37.79 19.71
C GLY A 426 15.38 39.06 18.86
N GLY A 427 15.78 40.18 19.49
CA GLY A 427 15.98 41.43 18.76
C GLY A 427 17.08 41.39 17.69
N TYR A 428 18.08 40.50 17.81
CA TYR A 428 19.10 40.31 16.79
C TYR A 428 18.53 39.62 15.55
N TYR A 429 17.86 38.48 15.74
CA TYR A 429 17.27 37.71 14.64
C TYR A 429 16.10 38.44 13.99
N ASP A 430 15.29 39.18 14.76
CA ASP A 430 14.25 40.05 14.21
C ASP A 430 14.86 41.13 13.30
N GLY A 431 15.97 41.74 13.73
CA GLY A 431 16.69 42.74 12.93
C GLY A 431 17.36 42.15 11.69
N LEU A 432 17.87 40.93 11.78
CA LEU A 432 18.47 40.21 10.65
C LEU A 432 17.40 39.83 9.62
N ASN A 433 16.30 39.22 10.05
CA ASN A 433 15.16 38.87 9.20
C ASN A 433 14.50 40.10 8.57
N ALA A 434 14.43 41.22 9.29
CA ALA A 434 13.95 42.48 8.71
C ALA A 434 14.84 42.98 7.56
N ARG A 435 16.17 42.85 7.67
CA ARG A 435 17.11 43.23 6.59
C ARG A 435 17.02 42.29 5.40
N ILE A 436 16.97 40.98 5.65
CA ILE A 436 16.77 39.95 4.63
C ILE A 436 15.45 40.20 3.89
N GLY A 437 14.36 40.39 4.62
CA GLY A 437 13.04 40.69 4.07
C GLY A 437 12.98 42.01 3.30
N ALA A 438 13.68 43.06 3.75
CA ALA A 438 13.78 44.31 2.99
C ALA A 438 14.49 44.12 1.65
N LYS A 439 15.58 43.36 1.62
CA LYS A 439 16.32 43.04 0.39
C LYS A 439 15.50 42.15 -0.55
N LEU A 440 14.78 41.16 0.00
CA LEU A 440 13.88 40.30 -0.76
C LEU A 440 12.77 41.12 -1.44
N ARG A 441 12.12 42.03 -0.70
CA ARG A 441 11.08 42.90 -1.27
C ARG A 441 11.60 43.78 -2.39
N GLN A 442 12.80 44.37 -2.25
CA GLN A 442 13.40 45.18 -3.31
C GLN A 442 13.59 44.38 -4.61
N LEU A 443 14.07 43.13 -4.51
CA LEU A 443 14.25 42.26 -5.66
C LEU A 443 12.93 41.75 -6.24
N GLU A 444 11.94 41.43 -5.40
CA GLU A 444 10.61 41.01 -5.84
C GLU A 444 9.85 42.16 -6.53
N GLU A 445 10.02 43.40 -6.06
CA GLU A 445 9.51 44.61 -6.72
C GLU A 445 10.20 44.84 -8.07
N GLU A 446 11.54 44.77 -8.14
CA GLU A 446 12.31 44.89 -9.40
C GLU A 446 11.86 43.81 -10.41
N ARG A 447 11.73 42.56 -9.96
CA ARG A 447 11.23 41.44 -10.75
C ARG A 447 9.79 41.65 -11.24
N GLY A 448 8.93 42.20 -10.39
CA GLY A 448 7.54 42.52 -10.71
C GLY A 448 7.43 43.55 -11.83
N VAL A 449 8.25 44.61 -11.77
CA VAL A 449 8.33 45.65 -12.82
C VAL A 449 8.78 45.05 -14.15
N ILE A 450 9.82 44.21 -14.14
CA ILE A 450 10.32 43.55 -15.37
C ILE A 450 9.26 42.60 -15.95
N SER A 451 8.59 41.81 -15.11
CA SER A 451 7.55 40.86 -15.54
C SER A 451 6.31 41.57 -16.09
N ALA A 452 5.96 42.73 -15.55
CA ALA A 452 4.87 43.57 -16.08
C ALA A 452 5.23 44.12 -17.48
N ALA A 453 6.45 44.65 -17.65
CA ALA A 453 6.94 45.13 -18.94
C ALA A 453 7.01 44.02 -19.99
N GLU A 454 7.36 42.79 -19.60
CA GLU A 454 7.37 41.62 -20.48
C GLU A 454 5.96 41.24 -20.95
N ARG A 455 4.98 41.24 -20.04
CA ARG A 455 3.57 40.99 -20.38
C ARG A 455 3.01 42.02 -21.35
N GLU A 456 3.43 43.28 -21.22
CA GLU A 456 3.04 44.39 -22.10
C GLU A 456 3.88 44.47 -23.39
N SER A 457 4.79 43.51 -23.65
CA SER A 457 5.71 43.51 -24.79
C SER A 457 6.63 44.74 -24.88
N ASN A 458 6.88 45.40 -23.74
CA ASN A 458 7.71 46.60 -23.61
C ASN A 458 9.06 46.34 -22.92
N ALA A 459 9.36 45.09 -22.55
CA ALA A 459 10.62 44.74 -21.88
C ALA A 459 11.83 44.82 -22.82
N THR A 460 12.91 45.44 -22.34
CA THR A 460 14.19 45.51 -23.05
C THR A 460 15.01 44.22 -22.88
N PRO A 461 15.93 43.90 -23.82
CA PRO A 461 16.83 42.74 -23.67
C PRO A 461 17.68 42.75 -22.39
N LEU A 462 18.06 43.94 -21.91
CA LEU A 462 18.78 44.11 -20.65
C LEU A 462 17.92 43.77 -19.43
N GLN A 463 16.63 44.11 -19.45
CA GLN A 463 15.68 43.76 -18.38
C GLN A 463 15.43 42.25 -18.31
N LEU A 464 15.32 41.57 -19.46
CA LEU A 464 15.16 40.11 -19.50
C LEU A 464 16.42 39.37 -19.01
N ALA A 465 17.62 39.88 -19.32
CA ALA A 465 18.86 39.34 -18.77
C ALA A 465 18.98 39.57 -17.25
N ARG A 466 18.56 40.73 -16.75
CA ARG A 466 18.55 41.07 -15.31
C ARG A 466 17.55 40.19 -14.53
N LYS A 467 16.43 39.78 -15.14
CA LYS A 467 15.43 38.90 -14.53
C LYS A 467 16.03 37.58 -14.03
N GLY A 468 16.86 36.93 -14.84
CA GLY A 468 17.53 35.68 -14.44
C GLY A 468 18.46 35.85 -13.25
N ALA A 469 19.24 36.94 -13.22
CA ALA A 469 20.10 37.26 -12.08
C ALA A 469 19.31 37.59 -10.80
N ILE A 470 18.16 38.27 -10.93
CA ILE A 470 17.26 38.53 -9.79
C ILE A 470 16.67 37.23 -9.25
N ASP A 471 16.28 36.29 -10.11
CA ASP A 471 15.74 34.99 -9.67
C ASP A 471 16.79 34.18 -8.87
N GLU A 472 18.05 34.18 -9.30
CA GLU A 472 19.16 33.59 -8.54
C GLU A 472 19.41 34.32 -7.21
N GLU A 473 19.44 35.66 -7.20
CA GLU A 473 19.61 36.45 -5.98
C GLU A 473 18.47 36.21 -4.97
N ILE A 474 17.22 36.10 -5.44
CA ILE A 474 16.06 35.75 -4.61
C ILE A 474 16.23 34.34 -4.02
N GLY A 475 16.66 33.37 -4.83
CA GLY A 475 16.97 32.01 -4.36
C GLY A 475 17.98 32.01 -3.22
N ASN A 476 19.09 32.72 -3.41
CA ASN A 476 20.16 32.84 -2.41
C ASN A 476 19.68 33.54 -1.11
N ILE A 477 18.87 34.59 -1.22
CA ILE A 477 18.31 35.29 -0.05
C ILE A 477 17.32 34.41 0.71
N ARG A 478 16.51 33.61 0.01
CA ARG A 478 15.58 32.65 0.66
C ARG A 478 16.34 31.55 1.39
N SER A 479 17.43 31.03 0.81
CA SER A 479 18.32 30.10 1.52
C SER A 479 18.97 30.76 2.75
N SER A 480 19.42 32.01 2.63
CA SER A 480 19.94 32.77 3.78
C SER A 480 18.89 33.03 4.85
N GLN A 481 17.62 33.20 4.47
CA GLN A 481 16.51 33.35 5.42
C GLN A 481 16.26 32.04 6.18
N ALA A 482 16.19 30.91 5.46
CA ALA A 482 16.02 29.60 6.07
C ALA A 482 17.15 29.28 7.06
N GLN A 483 18.40 29.58 6.69
CA GLN A 483 19.55 29.41 7.58
C GLN A 483 19.44 30.30 8.83
N ALA A 484 19.02 31.56 8.68
CA ALA A 484 18.83 32.47 9.81
C ALA A 484 17.73 32.01 10.77
N ASP A 485 16.64 31.47 10.24
CA ASP A 485 15.53 30.93 11.04
C ASP A 485 15.95 29.64 11.77
N GLU A 486 16.75 28.78 11.13
CA GLU A 486 17.34 27.60 11.76
C GLU A 486 18.31 27.98 12.89
N GLU A 487 19.22 28.92 12.63
CA GLU A 487 20.13 29.46 13.65
C GLU A 487 19.36 30.09 14.82
N ARG A 488 18.27 30.81 14.55
CA ARG A 488 17.39 31.39 15.58
C ARG A 488 16.80 30.30 16.47
N ALA A 489 16.21 29.27 15.88
CA ALA A 489 15.60 28.17 16.62
C ALA A 489 16.62 27.45 17.50
N GLN A 490 17.81 27.16 16.96
CA GLN A 490 18.91 26.57 17.74
C GLN A 490 19.38 27.50 18.86
N ALA A 491 19.44 28.80 18.60
CA ALA A 491 19.89 29.76 19.60
C ALA A 491 18.87 29.97 20.72
N GLU A 492 17.57 29.99 20.42
CA GLU A 492 16.49 30.04 21.41
C GLU A 492 16.50 28.78 22.28
N ARG A 493 16.61 27.59 21.67
CA ARG A 493 16.77 26.31 22.41
C ARG A 493 17.98 26.31 23.33
N LEU A 494 19.14 26.77 22.85
CA LEU A 494 20.35 26.89 23.66
C LEU A 494 20.16 27.89 24.80
N SER A 495 19.52 29.03 24.56
CA SER A 495 19.19 30.02 25.60
C SER A 495 18.30 29.43 26.68
N ASP A 496 17.32 28.61 26.33
CA ASP A 496 16.41 27.97 27.27
C ASP A 496 17.11 26.87 28.08
N ALA A 497 18.06 26.14 27.46
CA ALA A 497 18.87 25.12 28.12
C ALA A 497 19.97 25.69 29.03
N CYS A 498 20.43 26.93 28.80
CA CYS A 498 21.56 27.55 29.51
C CYS A 498 21.48 27.47 31.05
N PRO A 499 20.32 27.67 31.73
CA PRO A 499 20.23 27.54 33.19
C PRO A 499 20.58 26.14 33.72
N GLY A 500 20.50 25.11 32.87
CA GLY A 500 20.85 23.72 33.20
C GLY A 500 22.33 23.36 33.00
N LEU A 501 23.11 24.15 32.26
CA LEU A 501 24.48 23.78 31.83
C LEU A 501 25.63 24.20 32.77
N SER A 502 26.58 23.30 33.04
CA SER A 502 27.77 23.62 33.85
C SER A 502 28.62 24.71 33.16
N PRO A 503 29.12 25.74 33.87
CA PRO A 503 29.95 26.79 33.28
C PRO A 503 31.45 26.39 33.19
N ASP A 504 31.74 25.10 33.16
CA ASP A 504 33.10 24.54 33.10
C ASP A 504 33.70 24.55 31.67
N GLY A 505 32.95 25.06 30.69
CA GLY A 505 33.37 25.14 29.30
C GLY A 505 33.34 23.80 28.56
N LYS A 506 32.87 22.73 29.19
CA LYS A 506 32.82 21.39 28.60
C LYS A 506 31.58 21.21 27.71
N TRP A 507 31.72 20.33 26.73
CA TRP A 507 30.61 19.90 25.89
C TRP A 507 29.77 18.86 26.61
N THR A 508 28.46 19.03 26.53
CA THR A 508 27.45 18.13 27.08
C THR A 508 26.38 17.88 26.04
N GLU A 509 25.79 16.69 26.06
CA GLU A 509 24.61 16.36 25.27
C GLU A 509 23.37 17.02 25.88
N LEU A 510 22.61 17.73 25.05
CA LEU A 510 21.34 18.33 25.44
C LEU A 510 20.15 17.41 25.10
N GLU A 511 20.13 16.91 23.87
CA GLU A 511 19.04 16.13 23.32
C GLU A 511 19.58 15.18 22.25
N ARG A 512 19.07 13.95 22.23
CA ARG A 512 19.33 12.95 21.20
C ARG A 512 18.01 12.37 20.73
N THR A 513 17.79 12.43 19.42
CA THR A 513 16.71 11.77 18.70
C THR A 513 17.30 10.68 17.80
N ALA A 514 16.47 9.93 17.09
CA ALA A 514 16.94 8.92 16.13
C ALA A 514 17.72 9.53 14.94
N GLU A 515 17.51 10.81 14.64
CA GLU A 515 18.03 11.48 13.43
C GLU A 515 18.97 12.65 13.74
N SER A 516 19.00 13.14 14.98
CA SER A 516 19.78 14.32 15.35
C SER A 516 20.24 14.29 16.80
N VAL A 517 21.40 14.91 17.06
CA VAL A 517 21.90 15.15 18.40
C VAL A 517 22.29 16.61 18.53
N THR A 518 22.04 17.19 19.70
CA THR A 518 22.46 18.56 20.02
C THR A 518 23.51 18.53 21.13
N PHE A 519 24.73 18.95 20.79
CA PHE A 519 25.80 19.19 21.77
C PHE A 519 25.89 20.67 22.10
N VAL A 520 26.07 20.96 23.39
CA VAL A 520 26.14 22.33 23.91
C VAL A 520 27.31 22.50 24.85
N ARG A 521 27.90 23.70 24.89
CA ARG A 521 28.86 24.08 25.92
C ARG A 521 28.60 25.49 26.41
N LEU A 522 28.74 25.70 27.71
CA LEU A 522 28.67 27.03 28.31
C LEU A 522 30.09 27.52 28.62
N LYS A 523 30.63 28.41 27.78
CA LYS A 523 31.98 28.98 27.96
C LYS A 523 32.12 29.85 29.20
N GLY A 524 31.03 30.42 29.71
CA GLY A 524 31.05 31.27 30.89
C GLY A 524 29.76 32.05 31.09
N VAL A 525 29.57 32.53 32.32
CA VAL A 525 28.42 33.34 32.73
C VAL A 525 28.89 34.77 32.97
N TYR A 526 28.20 35.75 32.39
CA TYR A 526 28.51 37.17 32.58
C TYR A 526 27.37 37.86 33.33
N THR A 527 27.70 38.58 34.40
CA THR A 527 26.74 39.46 35.08
C THR A 527 26.82 40.87 34.51
N SER A 528 25.68 41.45 34.15
CA SER A 528 25.61 42.86 33.74
C SER A 528 25.77 43.76 34.97
N ARG A 529 26.81 44.59 34.99
CA ARG A 529 27.09 45.54 36.08
C ARG A 529 26.19 46.77 36.01
N GLY A 530 25.72 47.23 37.16
CA GLY A 530 25.58 48.67 37.42
C GLY A 530 26.94 49.21 37.92
N PRO A 531 27.28 50.49 37.69
CA PRO A 531 28.57 51.02 38.12
C PRO A 531 28.68 51.03 39.66
N GLY A 532 29.72 50.40 40.22
CA GLY A 532 30.19 50.63 41.60
C GLY A 532 29.80 49.60 42.68
N LYS A 533 30.19 48.31 42.55
CA LYS A 533 30.11 47.34 43.67
C LYS A 533 31.46 46.70 44.02
N ASP A 534 31.73 46.56 45.32
CA ASP A 534 32.96 46.00 45.90
C ASP A 534 33.10 44.48 45.70
N SER A 535 34.31 43.93 45.90
CA SER A 535 34.63 42.54 45.55
C SER A 535 33.91 41.48 46.39
N SER A 536 33.65 41.72 47.68
CA SER A 536 32.95 40.74 48.54
C SER A 536 31.49 40.55 48.10
N GLU A 537 30.79 41.63 47.74
CA GLU A 537 29.44 41.54 47.20
C GLU A 537 29.36 40.75 45.89
N ARG A 538 30.49 40.60 45.17
CA ARG A 538 30.56 39.82 43.92
C ARG A 538 30.52 38.33 44.21
N ASP A 539 31.29 37.89 45.20
CA ASP A 539 31.39 36.48 45.58
C ASP A 539 30.09 36.03 46.24
N ASP A 540 29.47 36.90 47.05
CA ASP A 540 28.15 36.66 47.65
C ASP A 540 27.06 36.54 46.58
N ARG A 541 27.02 37.46 45.60
CA ARG A 541 26.03 37.42 44.50
C ARG A 541 26.23 36.21 43.59
N SER A 542 27.48 35.83 43.33
CA SER A 542 27.79 34.62 42.55
C SER A 542 27.31 33.38 43.28
N SER A 543 27.52 33.32 44.60
CA SER A 543 27.07 32.20 45.44
C SER A 543 25.54 32.15 45.55
N GLU A 544 24.86 33.29 45.69
CA GLU A 544 23.39 33.38 45.65
C GLU A 544 22.82 32.88 44.33
N LEU A 545 23.42 33.27 43.19
CA LEU A 545 22.99 32.80 41.88
C LEU A 545 23.23 31.30 41.69
N GLN A 546 24.34 30.77 42.20
CA GLN A 546 24.60 29.32 42.21
C GLN A 546 23.60 28.58 43.11
N PHE A 547 23.23 29.16 44.25
CA PHE A 547 22.24 28.58 45.16
C PHE A 547 20.84 28.58 44.56
N ALA A 548 20.39 29.71 44.01
CA ALA A 548 19.10 29.81 43.32
C ALA A 548 19.02 28.84 42.13
N ARG A 549 20.14 28.62 41.46
CA ARG A 549 20.24 27.62 40.39
C ARG A 549 20.12 26.19 40.92
N ALA A 550 20.78 25.87 42.03
CA ALA A 550 20.66 24.56 42.68
C ALA A 550 19.22 24.29 43.14
N GLU A 551 18.51 25.31 43.63
CA GLU A 551 17.08 25.19 43.96
C GLU A 551 16.23 24.90 42.72
N LEU A 552 16.46 25.61 41.61
CA LEU A 552 15.70 25.41 40.36
C LEU A 552 15.91 24.00 39.79
N VAL A 553 17.14 23.48 39.83
CA VAL A 553 17.47 22.11 39.42
C VAL A 553 16.81 21.09 40.35
N ARG A 554 16.79 21.35 41.65
CA ARG A 554 16.08 20.51 42.63
C ARG A 554 14.58 20.47 42.36
N ASP A 555 13.96 21.60 42.07
CA ASP A 555 12.51 21.67 41.79
C ASP A 555 12.14 20.92 40.50
N LEU A 556 13.01 20.96 39.48
CA LEU A 556 12.84 20.17 38.26
C LEU A 556 12.97 18.67 38.51
N LEU A 557 13.96 18.25 39.30
CA LEU A 557 14.13 16.85 39.73
C LEU A 557 12.92 16.35 40.54
N LEU A 558 12.40 17.18 41.45
CA LEU A 558 11.23 16.84 42.24
C LEU A 558 9.97 16.73 41.38
N ARG A 559 9.81 17.57 40.35
CA ARG A 559 8.74 17.39 39.37
C ARG A 559 8.87 16.11 38.58
N ASP A 560 10.06 15.83 38.03
CA ASP A 560 10.29 14.61 37.25
C ASP A 560 10.04 13.34 38.10
N LEU A 561 10.41 13.36 39.39
CA LEU A 561 10.08 12.29 40.33
C LEU A 561 8.57 12.17 40.59
N MET A 562 7.86 13.28 40.80
CA MET A 562 6.41 13.26 40.99
C MET A 562 5.67 12.82 39.72
N ASP A 563 6.12 13.26 38.54
CA ASP A 563 5.53 12.89 37.25
C ASP A 563 5.75 11.40 36.97
N ARG A 564 6.87 10.81 37.42
CA ARG A 564 7.10 9.36 37.38
C ARG A 564 6.25 8.58 38.38
N GLU A 565 6.14 9.03 39.63
CA GLU A 565 5.24 8.41 40.62
C GLU A 565 3.78 8.45 40.16
N LEU A 566 3.33 9.57 39.57
CA LEU A 566 1.99 9.70 39.02
C LEU A 566 1.75 8.80 37.80
N ALA A 567 2.77 8.58 36.97
CA ALA A 567 2.70 7.65 35.85
C ALA A 567 2.67 6.18 36.32
N GLU A 568 3.37 5.84 37.41
CA GLU A 568 3.32 4.51 38.03
C GLU A 568 1.96 4.26 38.74
N GLU A 569 1.33 5.28 39.33
CA GLU A 569 -0.02 5.18 39.93
C GLU A 569 -1.16 5.08 38.90
N GLU A 570 -0.95 5.43 37.62
CA GLU A 570 -1.93 5.25 36.54
C GLU A 570 -1.84 3.87 35.86
N GLU A 571 -0.77 3.09 36.12
CA GLU A 571 -0.58 1.72 35.61
C GLU A 571 -0.98 0.60 36.59
N ASP A 572 -1.31 0.94 37.85
CA ASP A 572 -1.93 0.07 38.88
C ASP A 572 -3.47 0.24 38.94
#